data_AF-A0A1Z8VP18-F1
#
_entry.id   AF-A0A1Z8VP18-F1
#
_cell.length_a   1.000
_cell.length_b   1.000
_cell.length_c   1.000
_cell.angle_alpha   90.00
_cell.angle_beta   90.00
_cell.angle_gamma   90.00
#
_symmetry.space_group_name_H-M   'P 1'
#
loop_
_entity.id
_entity.type
_entity.pdbx_description
1 polymer ?
#
loop_
_entity_poly.entity_id
_entity_poly.type
_entity_poly.pdbx_seq_one_letter_code
_entity_poly.pdbx_strand_id
1 'polypeptide(L)'
;MISPKNGKVVPIVLDGKVVEVPEGINLVEAAALHGKEIPHYCYHPQLSVAGNCRMCLIEMGTPMRDRATGDSILEDDGSPKIGWIPKPVIGCATNVSPGMHVKTESQNVLDCREGIMEFLLVNHPLDCPICDQAGECRLQEFATDYGRGYSRYVERKNVKPKRTRLGPRVTLDDERCILCSRCIRFCQEVPKDDVLGFVDRGSFSTLTCFPGRELNNNYSLNTVDICPVGALTSSDFRFKMRVWFLKESTSICQESSAGCNTTVSSREGEIFRITPRRNDHVNDSWMTDSGRELYKSVRSSERISSARIEKESTTSDAALFKAIQVLKGKSLGVIGSCKSSLEEQYLLAQIAKKTKAKRFLRGHFGEDDGILLSADRTPNLRGALITGLTKTYPKDHLSALSLAIEKKQVNAIIVVGEDLLDSKVDQALLSNIPVVFIGTHENSTSRNAQVVIPSLTVFEKSGTFVNRGFFAQAFKQVVPGPAGVLPDLNILTRILNGLVEDSEHSANINQIWEEMSRVRNSVLKEVSFSQLKKASVLLNGSKWSELPFVEKDALHYQSSGKIKVKG
;
A
#
# COMPACT_ATOMS: atom_id res chain seq x y z
N MET A 1 -11.81 -8.19 -2.40
CA MET A 1 -12.79 -9.30 -2.35
C MET A 1 -11.94 -10.55 -2.38
N ILE A 2 -12.02 -11.37 -1.33
CA ILE A 2 -11.21 -12.57 -1.21
C ILE A 2 -11.65 -13.52 -2.33
N SER A 3 -10.75 -13.81 -3.26
CA SER A 3 -11.05 -14.75 -4.34
C SER A 3 -11.35 -16.12 -3.74
N PRO A 4 -12.46 -16.77 -4.10
CA PRO A 4 -12.84 -18.04 -3.51
C PRO A 4 -11.84 -19.14 -3.84
N LYS A 5 -11.40 -19.89 -2.83
CA LYS A 5 -10.37 -20.94 -2.97
C LYS A 5 -10.77 -22.06 -3.93
N ASN A 6 -12.07 -22.28 -4.18
CA ASN A 6 -12.56 -23.41 -4.98
C ASN A 6 -13.58 -23.06 -6.10
N GLY A 7 -13.89 -21.78 -6.36
CA GLY A 7 -14.80 -21.36 -7.46
C GLY A 7 -16.26 -21.86 -7.41
N LYS A 8 -16.57 -22.88 -6.60
CA LYS A 8 -17.91 -23.43 -6.41
C LYS A 8 -18.72 -22.53 -5.49
N VAL A 9 -19.88 -22.08 -5.99
CA VAL A 9 -20.87 -21.33 -5.22
C VAL A 9 -21.97 -22.26 -4.75
N VAL A 10 -22.50 -22.01 -3.55
CA VAL A 10 -23.58 -22.78 -2.95
C VAL A 10 -24.67 -21.83 -2.44
N PRO A 11 -25.96 -22.21 -2.56
CA PRO A 11 -27.03 -21.39 -2.02
C PRO A 11 -27.14 -21.57 -0.50
N ILE A 12 -27.24 -20.45 0.21
CA ILE A 12 -27.63 -20.37 1.61
C ILE A 12 -28.81 -19.43 1.77
N VAL A 13 -29.54 -19.55 2.87
CA VAL A 13 -30.58 -18.59 3.27
C VAL A 13 -30.00 -17.66 4.33
N LEU A 14 -29.71 -16.41 3.95
CA LEU A 14 -29.19 -15.37 4.81
C LEU A 14 -30.31 -14.36 5.14
N ASP A 15 -30.72 -14.29 6.40
CA ASP A 15 -31.81 -13.41 6.88
C ASP A 15 -33.10 -13.56 6.04
N GLY A 16 -33.44 -14.81 5.70
CA GLY A 16 -34.62 -15.15 4.90
C GLY A 16 -34.44 -14.97 3.38
N LYS A 17 -33.30 -14.48 2.92
CA LYS A 17 -33.00 -14.32 1.49
C LYS A 17 -32.07 -15.42 0.99
N VAL A 18 -32.42 -16.06 -0.13
CA VAL A 18 -31.52 -17.00 -0.79
C VAL A 18 -30.40 -16.21 -1.46
N VAL A 19 -29.16 -16.53 -1.10
CA VAL A 19 -27.97 -15.88 -1.63
C VAL A 19 -26.94 -16.92 -2.07
N GLU A 20 -26.23 -16.63 -3.15
CA GLU A 20 -25.12 -17.46 -3.62
C GLU A 20 -23.81 -16.98 -2.99
N VAL A 21 -23.10 -17.92 -2.36
CA VAL A 21 -21.84 -17.63 -1.67
C VAL A 21 -20.81 -18.71 -2.01
N PRO A 22 -19.52 -18.37 -2.10
CA PRO A 22 -18.48 -19.37 -2.26
C PRO A 22 -18.53 -20.45 -1.17
N GLU A 23 -18.36 -21.71 -1.55
CA GLU A 23 -18.27 -22.82 -0.61
C GLU A 23 -16.99 -22.70 0.24
N GLY A 24 -17.12 -22.94 1.55
CA GLY A 24 -15.98 -23.02 2.47
C GLY A 24 -15.44 -21.69 3.00
N ILE A 25 -15.93 -20.53 2.56
CA ILE A 25 -15.64 -19.26 3.25
C ILE A 25 -16.41 -19.20 4.57
N ASN A 26 -15.94 -18.37 5.51
CA ASN A 26 -16.64 -18.19 6.78
C ASN A 26 -17.88 -17.29 6.62
N LEU A 27 -18.81 -17.37 7.56
CA LEU A 27 -20.07 -16.63 7.49
C LEU A 27 -19.93 -15.12 7.63
N VAL A 28 -18.85 -14.61 8.26
CA VAL A 28 -18.57 -13.15 8.29
C VAL A 28 -18.27 -12.65 6.89
N GLU A 29 -17.41 -13.34 6.14
CA GLU A 29 -17.11 -13.00 4.74
C GLU A 29 -18.32 -13.22 3.84
N ALA A 30 -19.06 -14.31 4.03
CA ALA A 30 -20.23 -14.65 3.23
C ALA A 30 -21.32 -13.57 3.33
N ALA A 31 -21.62 -13.10 4.55
CA ALA A 31 -22.57 -12.01 4.76
C ALA A 31 -22.07 -10.70 4.14
N ALA A 32 -20.77 -10.39 4.26
CA ALA A 32 -20.18 -9.18 3.71
C ALA A 32 -20.27 -9.10 2.18
N LEU A 33 -20.21 -10.23 1.46
CA LEU A 33 -20.43 -10.28 0.00
C LEU A 33 -21.82 -9.79 -0.41
N HIS A 34 -22.80 -9.89 0.49
CA HIS A 34 -24.19 -9.48 0.28
C HIS A 34 -24.55 -8.20 1.06
N GLY A 35 -23.55 -7.39 1.41
CA GLY A 35 -23.74 -6.09 2.05
C GLY A 35 -24.19 -6.15 3.52
N LYS A 36 -24.07 -7.32 4.16
CA LYS A 36 -24.41 -7.52 5.58
C LYS A 36 -23.14 -7.60 6.43
N GLU A 37 -22.92 -6.62 7.29
CA GLU A 37 -21.80 -6.62 8.24
C GLU A 37 -22.15 -7.41 9.50
N ILE A 38 -21.40 -8.48 9.78
CA ILE A 38 -21.45 -9.18 11.07
C ILE A 38 -20.35 -8.57 11.96
N PRO A 39 -20.67 -7.97 13.12
CA PRO A 39 -19.69 -7.27 13.94
C PRO A 39 -18.64 -8.23 14.51
N HIS A 40 -17.37 -7.84 14.48
CA HIS A 40 -16.27 -8.69 14.93
C HIS A 40 -15.01 -7.90 15.34
N TYR A 41 -14.31 -8.37 16.38
CA TYR A 41 -13.06 -7.76 16.85
C TYR A 41 -11.82 -8.59 16.60
N CYS A 42 -11.87 -9.91 16.76
CA CYS A 42 -10.68 -10.75 16.65
C CYS A 42 -10.42 -11.23 15.22
N TYR A 43 -11.49 -11.46 14.46
CA TYR A 43 -11.37 -11.97 13.11
C TYR A 43 -10.74 -10.89 12.22
N HIS A 44 -9.77 -11.28 11.39
CA HIS A 44 -9.17 -10.44 10.36
C HIS A 44 -8.95 -11.35 9.15
N PRO A 45 -9.31 -10.95 7.93
CA PRO A 45 -9.29 -11.86 6.77
C PRO A 45 -7.93 -12.48 6.44
N GLN A 46 -6.85 -11.82 6.87
CA GLN A 46 -5.47 -12.21 6.59
C GLN A 46 -4.76 -12.81 7.81
N LEU A 47 -5.51 -13.21 8.85
CA LEU A 47 -4.99 -13.88 10.04
C LEU A 47 -5.82 -15.12 10.36
N SER A 48 -5.23 -16.07 11.08
CA SER A 48 -5.93 -17.27 11.55
C SER A 48 -7.17 -16.95 12.40
N VAL A 49 -8.17 -17.82 12.38
CA VAL A 49 -9.42 -17.62 13.14
C VAL A 49 -9.17 -17.90 14.62
N ALA A 50 -9.46 -16.91 15.49
CA ALA A 50 -9.28 -17.05 16.94
C ALA A 50 -10.58 -17.33 17.73
N GLY A 51 -11.67 -16.62 17.41
CA GLY A 51 -12.96 -16.80 18.08
C GLY A 51 -13.03 -16.36 19.55
N ASN A 52 -12.06 -15.59 20.06
CA ASN A 52 -12.02 -15.15 21.47
C ASN A 52 -12.97 -13.99 21.81
N CYS A 53 -13.27 -13.09 20.87
CA CYS A 53 -14.12 -11.90 21.15
C CYS A 53 -15.64 -12.18 21.17
N ARG A 54 -16.08 -13.28 20.56
CA ARG A 54 -17.51 -13.68 20.41
C ARG A 54 -18.47 -12.67 19.76
N MET A 55 -18.05 -11.47 19.37
CA MET A 55 -18.97 -10.46 18.79
C MET A 55 -19.72 -10.92 17.52
N CYS A 56 -19.15 -11.87 16.76
CA CYS A 56 -19.73 -12.40 15.53
C CYS A 56 -20.76 -13.53 15.72
N LEU A 57 -21.42 -13.61 16.88
CA LEU A 57 -22.46 -14.60 17.10
C LEU A 57 -23.62 -14.42 16.10
N ILE A 58 -24.13 -15.55 15.63
CA ILE A 58 -25.24 -15.70 14.69
C ILE A 58 -26.04 -16.96 15.03
N GLU A 59 -27.30 -17.01 14.61
CA GLU A 59 -28.06 -18.25 14.61
C GLU A 59 -27.86 -18.98 13.30
N MET A 60 -27.57 -20.27 13.40
CA MET A 60 -27.36 -21.14 12.24
C MET A 60 -28.25 -22.38 12.39
N GLY A 61 -28.81 -22.82 11.27
CA GLY A 61 -29.57 -24.05 11.17
C GLY A 61 -29.41 -24.70 9.79
N THR A 62 -29.87 -25.95 9.69
CA THR A 62 -29.92 -26.70 8.43
C THR A 62 -31.28 -27.39 8.29
N PRO A 63 -31.76 -27.64 7.07
CA PRO A 63 -32.95 -28.45 6.83
C PRO A 63 -32.86 -29.79 7.58
N MET A 64 -33.89 -30.10 8.36
CA MET A 64 -34.01 -31.37 9.04
C MET A 64 -34.24 -32.48 8.02
N ARG A 65 -33.59 -33.62 8.23
CA ARG A 65 -33.76 -34.82 7.42
C ARG A 65 -34.27 -35.97 8.28
N ASP A 66 -35.16 -36.77 7.72
CA ASP A 66 -35.61 -38.01 8.34
C ASP A 66 -34.42 -38.98 8.46
N ARG A 67 -34.26 -39.58 9.64
CA ARG A 67 -33.14 -40.50 9.92
C ARG A 67 -33.27 -41.85 9.20
N ALA A 68 -34.48 -42.25 8.83
CA ALA A 68 -34.76 -43.51 8.16
C ALA A 68 -34.73 -43.38 6.62
N THR A 69 -35.28 -42.29 6.06
CA THR A 69 -35.40 -42.13 4.60
C THR A 69 -34.38 -41.16 4.00
N GLY A 70 -33.82 -40.25 4.80
CA GLY A 70 -32.89 -39.21 4.33
C GLY A 70 -33.57 -38.00 3.66
N ASP A 71 -34.89 -38.02 3.54
CA ASP A 71 -35.68 -36.94 2.94
C ASP A 71 -35.82 -35.73 3.88
N SER A 72 -36.02 -34.54 3.33
CA SER A 72 -36.25 -33.33 4.12
C SER A 72 -37.59 -33.40 4.84
N ILE A 73 -37.61 -33.13 6.15
CA ILE A 73 -38.85 -32.95 6.90
C ILE A 73 -39.43 -31.59 6.52
N LEU A 74 -40.70 -31.56 6.12
CA LEU A 74 -41.39 -30.34 5.71
C LEU A 74 -42.30 -29.83 6.84
N GLU A 75 -42.50 -28.52 6.91
CA GLU A 75 -43.55 -27.87 7.71
C GLU A 75 -44.89 -27.95 6.96
N ASP A 76 -45.98 -27.55 7.63
CA ASP A 76 -47.35 -27.57 7.09
C ASP A 76 -47.52 -26.72 5.81
N ASP A 77 -46.63 -25.75 5.58
CA ASP A 77 -46.58 -24.89 4.40
C ASP A 77 -45.76 -25.49 3.23
N GLY A 78 -45.22 -26.70 3.39
CA GLY A 78 -44.39 -27.39 2.41
C GLY A 78 -42.92 -26.93 2.38
N SER A 79 -42.51 -25.99 3.23
CA SER A 79 -41.13 -25.56 3.35
C SER A 79 -40.29 -26.52 4.21
N PRO A 80 -38.98 -26.66 4.00
CA PRO A 80 -38.14 -27.52 4.83
C PRO A 80 -38.09 -27.02 6.28
N LYS A 81 -38.41 -27.88 7.23
CA LYS A 81 -38.27 -27.62 8.66
C LYS A 81 -36.80 -27.41 9.00
N ILE A 82 -36.46 -26.25 9.56
CA ILE A 82 -35.07 -25.89 9.87
C ILE A 82 -34.72 -26.28 11.31
N GLY A 83 -33.72 -27.15 11.44
CA GLY A 83 -33.13 -27.50 12.73
C GLY A 83 -32.14 -26.42 13.17
N TRP A 84 -32.62 -25.41 13.87
CA TRP A 84 -31.76 -24.35 14.44
C TRP A 84 -30.88 -24.90 15.57
N ILE A 85 -29.60 -24.53 15.57
CA ILE A 85 -28.69 -24.88 16.67
C ILE A 85 -29.14 -24.13 17.94
N PRO A 86 -29.29 -24.81 19.10
CA PRO A 86 -29.83 -24.19 20.31
C PRO A 86 -29.04 -22.99 20.84
N LYS A 87 -27.75 -22.91 20.54
CA LYS A 87 -26.86 -21.81 20.94
C LYS A 87 -26.34 -21.08 19.71
N PRO A 88 -26.31 -19.73 19.71
CA PRO A 88 -25.64 -18.98 18.67
C PRO A 88 -24.19 -19.46 18.48
N VAL A 89 -23.76 -19.52 17.22
CA VAL A 89 -22.41 -19.95 16.82
C VAL A 89 -21.61 -18.76 16.34
N ILE A 90 -20.28 -18.87 16.36
CA ILE A 90 -19.40 -17.80 15.86
C ILE A 90 -19.34 -17.81 14.33
N GLY A 91 -19.69 -16.70 13.68
CA GLY A 91 -19.65 -16.59 12.22
C GLY A 91 -18.23 -16.73 11.65
N CYS A 92 -17.20 -16.29 12.38
CA CYS A 92 -15.82 -16.31 11.88
C CYS A 92 -15.20 -17.70 11.74
N ALA A 93 -15.71 -18.71 12.46
CA ALA A 93 -15.25 -20.10 12.37
C ALA A 93 -16.28 -21.06 11.76
N THR A 94 -17.48 -20.55 11.45
CA THR A 94 -18.52 -21.35 10.80
C THR A 94 -18.40 -21.17 9.30
N ASN A 95 -18.00 -22.24 8.61
CA ASN A 95 -17.86 -22.23 7.15
C ASN A 95 -19.19 -22.50 6.48
N VAL A 96 -19.39 -21.86 5.33
CA VAL A 96 -20.55 -22.03 4.47
C VAL A 96 -20.66 -23.48 3.99
N SER A 97 -21.85 -24.05 4.11
CA SER A 97 -22.25 -25.33 3.51
C SER A 97 -23.60 -25.20 2.80
N PRO A 98 -23.88 -26.02 1.76
CA PRO A 98 -25.15 -25.98 1.04
C PRO A 98 -26.37 -26.11 1.95
N GLY A 99 -27.42 -25.32 1.69
CA GLY A 99 -28.69 -25.38 2.43
C GLY A 99 -28.64 -24.78 3.83
N MET A 100 -27.53 -24.16 4.23
CA MET A 100 -27.43 -23.48 5.51
C MET A 100 -28.43 -22.32 5.60
N HIS A 101 -29.07 -22.18 6.76
CA HIS A 101 -29.93 -21.06 7.11
C HIS A 101 -29.27 -20.26 8.23
N VAL A 102 -29.16 -18.96 8.04
CA VAL A 102 -28.44 -18.05 8.94
C VAL A 102 -29.32 -16.86 9.26
N LYS A 103 -29.43 -16.52 10.55
CA LYS A 103 -30.01 -15.26 11.03
C LYS A 103 -28.93 -14.46 11.74
N THR A 104 -28.73 -13.24 11.27
CA THR A 104 -27.70 -12.32 11.77
C THR A 104 -28.27 -11.26 12.74
N GLU A 105 -29.59 -11.08 12.77
CA GLU A 105 -30.30 -10.02 13.51
C GLU A 105 -31.51 -10.55 14.31
N SER A 106 -31.50 -11.82 14.72
CA SER A 106 -32.55 -12.34 15.63
C SER A 106 -32.43 -11.72 17.03
N GLN A 107 -33.53 -11.65 17.78
CA GLN A 107 -33.54 -11.07 19.13
C GLN A 107 -32.45 -11.69 20.03
N ASN A 108 -32.33 -13.02 19.99
CA ASN A 108 -31.32 -13.76 20.73
C ASN A 108 -29.88 -13.37 20.33
N VAL A 109 -29.62 -13.12 19.04
CA VAL A 109 -28.31 -12.65 18.56
C VAL A 109 -28.03 -11.22 19.03
N LEU A 110 -29.03 -10.34 18.99
CA LEU A 110 -28.91 -8.97 19.48
C LEU A 110 -28.64 -8.93 20.99
N ASP A 111 -29.38 -9.71 21.78
CA ASP A 111 -29.17 -9.84 23.22
C ASP A 111 -27.75 -10.36 23.55
N CYS A 112 -27.26 -11.32 22.78
CA CYS A 112 -25.89 -11.82 22.90
C CYS A 112 -24.85 -10.74 22.60
N ARG A 113 -25.04 -9.96 21.53
CA ARG A 113 -24.13 -8.86 21.16
C ARG A 113 -24.10 -7.77 22.22
N GLU A 114 -25.25 -7.37 22.74
CA GLU A 114 -25.34 -6.42 23.85
C GLU A 114 -24.58 -6.91 25.09
N GLY A 115 -24.76 -8.19 25.46
CA GLY A 115 -24.05 -8.80 26.58
C GLY A 115 -22.53 -8.82 26.37
N ILE A 116 -22.07 -9.17 25.16
CA ILE A 116 -20.65 -9.16 24.81
C ILE A 116 -20.09 -7.74 24.86
N MET A 117 -20.79 -6.76 24.31
CA MET A 117 -20.39 -5.36 24.36
C MET A 117 -20.26 -4.86 25.80
N GLU A 118 -21.20 -5.23 26.67
CA GLU A 118 -21.10 -4.93 28.09
C GLU A 118 -19.83 -5.54 28.70
N PHE A 119 -19.55 -6.83 28.50
CA PHE A 119 -18.33 -7.47 29.03
C PHE A 119 -17.04 -6.82 28.52
N LEU A 120 -17.01 -6.39 27.25
CA LEU A 120 -15.85 -5.69 26.68
C LEU A 120 -15.65 -4.32 27.33
N LEU A 121 -16.73 -3.63 27.70
CA LEU A 121 -16.70 -2.28 28.29
C LEU A 121 -16.55 -2.28 29.82
N VAL A 122 -16.80 -3.41 30.50
CA VAL A 122 -16.70 -3.54 31.97
C VAL A 122 -15.36 -3.00 32.49
N ASN A 123 -14.23 -3.47 31.95
CA ASN A 123 -12.89 -3.03 32.37
C ASN A 123 -12.24 -2.04 31.40
N HIS A 124 -12.90 -1.67 30.30
CA HIS A 124 -12.37 -0.67 29.37
C HIS A 124 -12.41 0.74 30.01
N PRO A 125 -11.34 1.55 29.90
CA PRO A 125 -11.26 2.86 30.53
C PRO A 125 -12.09 3.89 29.77
N LEU A 126 -12.48 4.96 30.46
CA LEU A 126 -13.16 6.12 29.88
C LEU A 126 -12.16 7.09 29.22
N ASP A 127 -11.28 6.53 28.38
CA ASP A 127 -10.17 7.26 27.75
C ASP A 127 -10.56 7.89 26.40
N CYS A 128 -11.79 7.70 25.91
CA CYS A 128 -12.19 8.13 24.55
C CYS A 128 -11.78 9.56 24.17
N PRO A 129 -11.90 10.59 25.04
CA PRO A 129 -11.47 11.95 24.68
C PRO A 129 -9.97 12.08 24.42
N ILE A 130 -9.15 11.32 25.15
CA ILE A 130 -7.68 11.35 25.05
C ILE A 130 -7.14 10.27 24.11
N CYS A 131 -7.92 9.23 23.80
CA CYS A 131 -7.54 8.12 22.95
C CYS A 131 -7.29 8.59 21.50
N ASP A 132 -6.21 8.12 20.90
CA ASP A 132 -5.83 8.48 19.53
C ASP A 132 -6.71 7.83 18.47
N GLN A 133 -7.20 6.62 18.76
CA GLN A 133 -8.11 5.86 17.90
C GLN A 133 -9.54 6.44 17.87
N ALA A 134 -9.85 7.46 18.69
CA ALA A 134 -11.18 8.06 18.69
C ALA A 134 -11.56 8.54 17.30
N GLY A 135 -12.77 8.20 16.83
CA GLY A 135 -13.24 8.49 15.48
C GLY A 135 -12.92 7.42 14.42
N GLU A 136 -12.03 6.48 14.72
CA GLU A 136 -11.76 5.28 13.89
C GLU A 136 -11.68 4.01 14.76
N CYS A 137 -12.40 4.01 15.88
CA CYS A 137 -12.40 2.93 16.86
C CYS A 137 -13.60 2.01 16.63
N ARG A 138 -13.35 0.75 16.22
CA ARG A 138 -14.42 -0.24 16.04
C ARG A 138 -15.15 -0.57 17.34
N LEU A 139 -14.50 -0.42 18.50
CA LEU A 139 -15.18 -0.59 19.79
C LEU A 139 -16.21 0.53 20.03
N GLN A 140 -15.90 1.76 19.62
CA GLN A 140 -16.82 2.89 19.75
C GLN A 140 -18.02 2.76 18.80
N GLU A 141 -17.76 2.39 17.54
CA GLU A 141 -18.80 2.16 16.52
C GLU A 141 -19.77 1.06 16.99
N PHE A 142 -19.27 -0.14 17.27
CA PHE A 142 -20.14 -1.25 17.67
C PHE A 142 -20.79 -1.07 19.06
N ALA A 143 -20.20 -0.28 19.96
CA ALA A 143 -20.89 0.10 21.20
C ALA A 143 -22.09 1.02 20.95
N THR A 144 -22.04 1.82 19.89
CA THR A 144 -23.16 2.67 19.47
C THR A 144 -24.23 1.84 18.78
N ASP A 145 -23.83 0.92 17.89
CA ASP A 145 -24.75 0.16 17.05
C ASP A 145 -25.37 -1.06 17.78
N TYR A 146 -24.62 -1.71 18.67
CA TYR A 146 -24.99 -2.98 19.31
C TYR A 146 -24.86 -2.96 20.84
N GLY A 147 -24.61 -1.81 21.44
CA GLY A 147 -24.51 -1.65 22.89
C GLY A 147 -25.83 -1.18 23.52
N ARG A 148 -25.96 -1.38 24.85
CA ARG A 148 -27.14 -0.99 25.63
C ARG A 148 -27.36 0.52 25.79
N GLY A 149 -26.35 1.34 25.49
CA GLY A 149 -26.39 2.80 25.70
C GLY A 149 -26.17 3.28 27.14
N TYR A 150 -26.22 2.40 28.14
CA TYR A 150 -25.90 2.71 29.54
C TYR A 150 -25.06 1.60 30.19
N SER A 151 -24.30 1.94 31.24
CA SER A 151 -23.51 0.98 32.02
C SER A 151 -24.29 0.54 33.27
N ARG A 152 -24.28 -0.76 33.57
CA ARG A 152 -24.71 -1.32 34.87
C ARG A 152 -23.54 -1.57 35.82
N TYR A 153 -22.31 -1.49 35.32
CA TYR A 153 -21.10 -1.72 36.10
C TYR A 153 -20.73 -0.45 36.88
N VAL A 154 -20.83 -0.52 38.20
CA VAL A 154 -20.52 0.57 39.15
C VAL A 154 -19.27 0.31 40.00
N GLU A 155 -18.63 -0.84 39.79
CA GLU A 155 -17.46 -1.26 40.53
C GLU A 155 -16.17 -0.62 40.00
N ARG A 156 -15.08 -0.77 40.76
CA ARG A 156 -13.76 -0.34 40.32
C ARG A 156 -13.29 -1.17 39.12
N LYS A 157 -12.88 -0.49 38.04
CA LYS A 157 -12.29 -1.13 36.86
C LYS A 157 -10.87 -1.62 37.17
N ASN A 158 -10.46 -2.70 36.49
CA ASN A 158 -9.08 -3.16 36.54
C ASN A 158 -8.13 -2.10 35.95
N VAL A 159 -7.05 -1.81 36.65
CA VAL A 159 -6.02 -0.84 36.23
C VAL A 159 -4.85 -1.63 35.66
N LYS A 160 -4.44 -1.28 34.44
CA LYS A 160 -3.37 -1.96 33.69
C LYS A 160 -2.29 -0.96 33.27
N PRO A 161 -1.10 -1.41 32.88
CA PRO A 161 -0.04 -0.51 32.44
C PRO A 161 -0.49 0.43 31.31
N LYS A 162 -0.22 1.72 31.46
CA LYS A 162 -0.40 2.75 30.41
C LYS A 162 0.94 3.18 29.85
N ARG A 163 0.95 3.64 28.59
CA ARG A 163 2.14 4.21 27.93
C ARG A 163 3.36 3.30 27.98
N THR A 164 3.16 1.99 27.89
CA THR A 164 4.24 1.02 27.84
C THR A 164 4.86 1.02 26.45
N ARG A 165 6.17 1.28 26.36
CA ARG A 165 6.89 1.21 25.08
C ARG A 165 7.14 -0.26 24.74
N LEU A 166 6.50 -0.76 23.68
CA LEU A 166 6.75 -2.12 23.19
C LEU A 166 7.94 -2.18 22.23
N GLY A 167 8.26 -1.06 21.58
CA GLY A 167 9.39 -0.92 20.66
C GLY A 167 9.56 0.53 20.22
N PRO A 168 10.39 0.80 19.20
CA PRO A 168 10.69 2.16 18.76
C PRO A 168 9.50 2.92 18.16
N ARG A 169 8.49 2.20 17.65
CA ARG A 169 7.38 2.78 16.87
C ARG A 169 5.99 2.57 17.49
N VAL A 170 5.86 1.69 18.48
CA VAL A 170 4.55 1.28 19.03
C VAL A 170 4.51 1.48 20.54
N THR A 171 3.49 2.23 20.98
CA THR A 171 3.17 2.45 22.40
C THR A 171 1.87 1.74 22.75
N LEU A 172 1.87 1.00 23.87
CA LEU A 172 0.75 0.25 24.43
C LEU A 172 0.10 1.00 25.61
N ASP A 173 -1.21 1.20 25.53
CA ASP A 173 -2.08 1.46 26.68
C ASP A 173 -2.95 0.21 26.93
N ASP A 174 -2.48 -0.68 27.80
CA ASP A 174 -3.06 -2.03 27.94
C ASP A 174 -4.46 -2.02 28.56
N GLU A 175 -4.84 -0.97 29.30
CA GLU A 175 -6.21 -0.79 29.78
C GLU A 175 -7.24 -0.77 28.65
N ARG A 176 -6.84 -0.30 27.46
CA ARG A 176 -7.73 -0.24 26.30
C ARG A 176 -7.78 -1.57 25.54
N CYS A 177 -6.88 -2.50 25.84
CA CYS A 177 -6.77 -3.78 25.14
C CYS A 177 -7.95 -4.70 25.48
N ILE A 178 -8.65 -5.17 24.45
CA ILE A 178 -9.78 -6.12 24.57
C ILE A 178 -9.36 -7.59 24.35
N LEU A 179 -8.05 -7.87 24.42
CA LEU A 179 -7.48 -9.22 24.33
C LEU A 179 -7.88 -10.02 23.07
N CYS A 180 -8.09 -9.34 21.94
CA CYS A 180 -8.52 -9.97 20.69
C CYS A 180 -7.45 -10.79 19.96
N SER A 181 -6.20 -10.78 20.47
CA SER A 181 -5.01 -11.47 19.95
C SER A 181 -4.61 -11.18 18.49
N ARG A 182 -5.16 -10.13 17.83
CA ARG A 182 -4.79 -9.77 16.44
C ARG A 182 -3.30 -9.45 16.30
N CYS A 183 -2.74 -8.66 17.22
CA CYS A 183 -1.32 -8.29 17.20
C CYS A 183 -0.39 -9.50 17.38
N ILE A 184 -0.72 -10.41 18.30
CA ILE A 184 0.04 -11.65 18.55
C ILE A 184 0.05 -12.54 17.30
N ARG A 185 -1.14 -12.84 16.76
CA ARG A 185 -1.28 -13.65 15.54
C ARG A 185 -0.57 -13.01 14.35
N PHE A 186 -0.70 -11.69 14.20
CA PHE A 186 0.01 -10.96 13.16
C PHE A 186 1.51 -11.20 13.25
N CYS A 187 2.11 -10.95 14.42
CA CYS A 187 3.53 -11.16 14.67
C CYS A 187 3.99 -12.59 14.36
N GLN A 188 3.20 -13.60 14.73
CA GLN A 188 3.50 -15.01 14.48
C GLN A 188 3.38 -15.42 13.01
N GLU A 189 2.35 -14.94 12.31
CA GLU A 189 1.95 -15.45 11.01
C GLU A 189 2.59 -14.68 9.85
N VAL A 190 2.75 -13.36 9.98
CA VAL A 190 3.14 -12.49 8.86
C VAL A 190 4.65 -12.18 8.84
N PRO A 191 5.23 -11.40 9.78
CA PRO A 191 6.68 -11.20 9.82
C PRO A 191 7.42 -12.41 10.41
N LYS A 192 6.71 -13.42 10.94
CA LYS A 192 7.27 -14.59 11.64
C LYS A 192 8.21 -14.21 12.79
N ASP A 193 7.80 -13.18 13.51
CA ASP A 193 8.50 -12.61 14.65
C ASP A 193 7.61 -12.69 15.90
N ASP A 194 7.61 -13.84 16.57
CA ASP A 194 6.78 -14.13 17.75
C ASP A 194 7.29 -13.38 18.99
N VAL A 195 7.04 -12.08 19.03
CA VAL A 195 7.54 -11.17 20.08
C VAL A 195 6.46 -10.75 21.08
N LEU A 196 5.18 -10.84 20.72
CA LEU A 196 4.06 -10.41 21.57
C LEU A 196 3.35 -11.62 22.18
N GLY A 197 2.96 -11.51 23.44
CA GLY A 197 2.21 -12.54 24.16
C GLY A 197 1.28 -11.97 25.22
N PHE A 198 0.31 -12.78 25.66
CA PHE A 198 -0.45 -12.51 26.87
C PHE A 198 0.22 -13.19 28.06
N VAL A 199 0.39 -12.43 29.14
CA VAL A 199 0.76 -12.95 30.46
C VAL A 199 -0.44 -12.86 31.39
N ASP A 200 -0.34 -13.53 32.54
CA ASP A 200 -1.42 -13.65 33.54
C ASP A 200 -2.70 -14.32 33.00
N ARG A 201 -3.74 -14.39 33.83
CA ARG A 201 -4.99 -15.11 33.50
C ARG A 201 -6.23 -14.31 33.90
N GLY A 202 -7.30 -14.49 33.11
CA GLY A 202 -8.61 -13.91 33.39
C GLY A 202 -8.60 -12.39 33.14
N SER A 203 -9.27 -11.63 34.01
CA SER A 203 -9.38 -10.17 33.87
C SER A 203 -8.03 -9.44 34.03
N PHE A 204 -7.01 -10.11 34.58
CA PHE A 204 -5.66 -9.58 34.77
C PHE A 204 -4.72 -9.83 33.59
N SER A 205 -5.17 -10.53 32.54
CA SER A 205 -4.32 -10.81 31.38
C SER A 205 -3.85 -9.52 30.70
N THR A 206 -2.55 -9.41 30.45
CA THR A 206 -1.89 -8.21 29.90
C THR A 206 -1.06 -8.56 28.68
N LEU A 207 -1.09 -7.69 27.66
CA LEU A 207 -0.23 -7.81 26.49
C LEU A 207 1.17 -7.32 26.84
N THR A 208 2.20 -8.09 26.48
CA THR A 208 3.60 -7.69 26.68
C THR A 208 4.50 -8.26 25.58
N CYS A 209 5.73 -7.78 25.51
CA CYS A 209 6.79 -8.39 24.73
C CYS A 209 7.40 -9.57 25.48
N PHE A 210 7.93 -10.56 24.75
CA PHE A 210 8.75 -11.61 25.33
C PHE A 210 9.95 -10.99 26.07
N PRO A 211 10.35 -11.50 27.26
CA PRO A 211 11.42 -10.92 28.05
C PRO A 211 12.71 -10.69 27.25
N GLY A 212 13.25 -9.48 27.30
CA GLY A 212 14.48 -9.08 26.59
C GLY A 212 14.29 -8.78 25.09
N ARG A 213 13.05 -8.80 24.58
CA ARG A 213 12.75 -8.48 23.18
C ARG A 213 11.89 -7.22 23.08
N GLU A 214 12.00 -6.53 21.94
CA GLU A 214 11.17 -5.38 21.59
C GLU A 214 10.46 -5.65 20.26
N LEU A 215 9.26 -5.07 20.08
CA LEU A 215 8.53 -5.05 18.82
C LEU A 215 9.21 -4.08 17.85
N ASN A 216 10.29 -4.52 17.21
CA ASN A 216 11.17 -3.69 16.38
C ASN A 216 11.31 -4.15 14.92
N ASN A 217 10.65 -5.24 14.52
CA ASN A 217 10.61 -5.69 13.12
C ASN A 217 10.02 -4.63 12.18
N ASN A 218 10.33 -4.73 10.89
CA ASN A 218 9.90 -3.77 9.85
C ASN A 218 8.39 -3.82 9.52
N TYR A 219 7.57 -4.46 10.34
CA TYR A 219 6.13 -4.58 10.16
C TYR A 219 5.34 -4.23 11.43
N SER A 220 6.00 -3.69 12.45
CA SER A 220 5.41 -3.45 13.77
C SER A 220 4.18 -2.54 13.73
N LEU A 221 4.14 -1.52 12.88
CA LEU A 221 3.01 -0.57 12.82
C LEU A 221 1.75 -1.20 12.23
N ASN A 222 1.83 -2.32 11.51
CA ASN A 222 0.62 -3.06 11.12
C ASN A 222 -0.16 -3.56 12.34
N THR A 223 0.49 -3.76 13.49
CA THR A 223 -0.20 -4.09 14.75
C THR A 223 -1.07 -2.94 15.24
N VAL A 224 -0.72 -1.69 14.92
CA VAL A 224 -1.53 -0.51 15.20
C VAL A 224 -2.75 -0.50 14.27
N ASP A 225 -2.54 -0.70 12.96
CA ASP A 225 -3.63 -0.67 11.98
C ASP A 225 -4.71 -1.74 12.23
N ILE A 226 -4.31 -2.95 12.63
CA ILE A 226 -5.27 -4.04 12.89
C ILE A 226 -5.90 -4.00 14.28
N CYS A 227 -5.36 -3.18 15.19
CA CYS A 227 -5.89 -3.10 16.55
C CYS A 227 -7.27 -2.43 16.48
N PRO A 228 -8.37 -3.12 16.88
CA PRO A 228 -9.71 -2.56 16.75
C PRO A 228 -10.00 -1.45 17.78
N VAL A 229 -9.04 -1.17 18.66
CA VAL A 229 -9.11 -0.28 19.81
C VAL A 229 -7.82 0.52 19.91
N GLY A 230 -7.82 1.65 20.60
CA GLY A 230 -6.62 2.48 20.77
C GLY A 230 -5.64 1.98 21.83
N ALA A 231 -5.45 0.65 21.92
CA ALA A 231 -4.49 0.03 22.82
C ALA A 231 -3.07 0.09 22.26
N LEU A 232 -2.89 -0.23 20.98
CA LEU A 232 -1.63 -0.09 20.26
C LEU A 232 -1.73 1.16 19.40
N THR A 233 -0.82 2.11 19.59
CA THR A 233 -0.79 3.37 18.85
C THR A 233 0.60 3.65 18.32
N SER A 234 0.69 4.32 17.17
CA SER A 234 1.96 4.81 16.63
C SER A 234 2.57 5.83 17.58
N SER A 235 3.80 5.59 18.04
CA SER A 235 4.51 6.52 18.90
C SER A 235 4.77 7.87 18.23
N ASP A 236 4.83 7.90 16.89
CA ASP A 236 5.00 9.14 16.14
C ASP A 236 3.69 9.90 15.95
N PHE A 237 2.60 9.24 15.54
CA PHE A 237 1.36 9.93 15.17
C PHE A 237 0.51 10.34 16.39
N ARG A 238 0.61 9.57 17.49
CA ARG A 238 -0.19 9.73 18.70
C ARG A 238 -0.23 11.19 19.16
N PHE A 239 -1.45 11.71 19.34
CA PHE A 239 -1.75 13.06 19.83
C PHE A 239 -1.36 14.21 18.90
N LYS A 240 -0.88 13.94 17.67
CA LYS A 240 -0.59 15.01 16.69
C LYS A 240 -1.84 15.54 16.00
N MET A 241 -2.80 14.68 15.68
CA MET A 241 -4.02 15.06 14.95
C MET A 241 -5.15 14.06 15.20
N ARG A 242 -6.40 14.52 15.14
CA ARG A 242 -7.57 13.62 15.13
C ARG A 242 -7.96 13.26 13.71
N VAL A 243 -8.42 12.03 13.53
CA VAL A 243 -8.63 11.41 12.21
C VAL A 243 -9.72 12.08 11.39
N TRP A 244 -10.77 12.60 12.02
CA TRP A 244 -11.84 13.35 11.34
C TRP A 244 -11.39 14.69 10.75
N PHE A 245 -10.19 15.19 11.10
CA PHE A 245 -9.61 16.37 10.46
C PHE A 245 -8.70 16.03 9.28
N LEU A 246 -8.36 14.76 9.10
CA LEU A 246 -7.43 14.33 8.06
C LEU A 246 -8.19 14.10 6.75
N LYS A 247 -7.61 14.61 5.67
CA LYS A 247 -8.00 14.23 4.31
C LYS A 247 -7.21 12.99 3.92
N GLU A 248 -7.91 11.97 3.46
CA GLU A 248 -7.30 10.74 2.97
C GLU A 248 -7.15 10.75 1.45
N SER A 249 -6.00 10.31 0.96
CA SER A 249 -5.71 10.19 -0.47
C SER A 249 -5.00 8.88 -0.77
N THR A 250 -5.38 8.23 -1.88
CA THR A 250 -4.81 6.96 -2.30
C THR A 250 -3.45 7.17 -2.97
N SER A 251 -2.42 6.46 -2.53
CA SER A 251 -1.07 6.51 -3.10
C SER A 251 -0.46 5.10 -3.18
N ILE A 252 0.82 5.04 -3.55
CA ILE A 252 1.62 3.82 -3.70
C ILE A 252 2.96 4.01 -2.99
N CYS A 253 3.42 2.99 -2.28
CA CYS A 253 4.74 2.98 -1.63
C CYS A 253 5.87 3.03 -2.66
N GLN A 254 6.85 3.89 -2.43
CA GLN A 254 8.02 4.05 -3.31
C GLN A 254 9.27 3.31 -2.84
N GLU A 255 9.19 2.60 -1.72
CA GLU A 255 10.36 1.98 -1.09
C GLU A 255 11.02 0.90 -1.97
N SER A 256 10.20 0.11 -2.66
CA SER A 256 10.66 -1.01 -3.45
C SER A 256 9.68 -1.35 -4.57
N SER A 257 10.06 -2.30 -5.42
CA SER A 257 9.26 -2.80 -6.53
C SER A 257 8.01 -3.54 -6.10
N ALA A 258 7.79 -3.80 -4.80
CA ALA A 258 6.53 -4.38 -4.31
C ALA A 258 5.32 -3.47 -4.60
N GLY A 259 5.50 -2.15 -4.55
CA GLY A 259 4.46 -1.17 -4.89
C GLY A 259 3.20 -1.28 -4.01
N CYS A 260 3.37 -1.37 -2.68
CA CYS A 260 2.24 -1.50 -1.75
C CYS A 260 1.21 -0.38 -1.92
N ASN A 261 -0.09 -0.73 -1.94
CA ASN A 261 -1.15 0.27 -1.95
C ASN A 261 -1.23 0.99 -0.60
N THR A 262 -1.32 2.32 -0.62
CA THR A 262 -1.38 3.13 0.61
C THR A 262 -2.53 4.11 0.62
N THR A 263 -2.90 4.50 1.83
CA THR A 263 -3.67 5.70 2.14
C THR A 263 -2.75 6.68 2.85
N VAL A 264 -2.72 7.91 2.36
CA VAL A 264 -1.91 9.00 2.94
C VAL A 264 -2.85 10.02 3.52
N SER A 265 -2.69 10.29 4.82
CA SER A 265 -3.53 11.22 5.56
C SER A 265 -2.82 12.58 5.68
N SER A 266 -3.46 13.64 5.19
CA SER A 266 -2.91 15.00 5.19
C SER A 266 -3.89 16.04 5.70
N ARG A 267 -3.37 17.17 6.18
CA ARG A 267 -4.15 18.37 6.53
C ARG A 267 -3.29 19.60 6.30
N GLU A 268 -3.86 20.66 5.73
CA GLU A 268 -3.20 21.97 5.57
C GLU A 268 -1.82 21.88 4.87
N GLY A 269 -1.69 20.98 3.88
CA GLY A 269 -0.44 20.76 3.15
C GLY A 269 0.62 19.94 3.91
N GLU A 270 0.27 19.39 5.06
CA GLU A 270 1.11 18.48 5.84
C GLU A 270 0.64 17.04 5.76
N ILE A 271 1.57 16.10 5.62
CA ILE A 271 1.27 14.66 5.74
C ILE A 271 1.57 14.23 7.16
N PHE A 272 0.61 13.57 7.80
CA PHE A 272 0.74 13.12 9.19
C PHE A 272 1.06 11.64 9.32
N ARG A 273 0.49 10.79 8.45
CA ARG A 273 0.71 9.34 8.47
C ARG A 273 0.46 8.71 7.10
N ILE A 274 1.08 7.55 6.91
CA ILE A 274 0.80 6.62 5.81
C ILE A 274 0.31 5.31 6.42
N THR A 275 -0.82 4.80 5.93
CA THR A 275 -1.41 3.52 6.31
C THR A 275 -1.57 2.61 5.09
N PRO A 276 -1.59 1.28 5.25
CA PRO A 276 -1.79 0.36 4.14
C PRO A 276 -3.23 0.48 3.64
N ARG A 277 -3.39 0.39 2.31
CA ARG A 277 -4.69 0.24 1.67
C ARG A 277 -4.80 -1.17 1.13
N ARG A 278 -5.93 -1.83 1.42
CA ARG A 278 -6.10 -3.24 1.10
C ARG A 278 -5.99 -3.52 -0.41
N ASN A 279 -5.14 -4.45 -0.79
CA ASN A 279 -5.05 -5.02 -2.13
C ASN A 279 -4.63 -6.49 -2.07
N ASP A 280 -5.62 -7.39 -2.21
CA ASP A 280 -5.46 -8.85 -2.09
C ASP A 280 -4.56 -9.46 -3.19
N HIS A 281 -4.10 -8.67 -4.17
CA HIS A 281 -3.15 -9.08 -5.22
C HIS A 281 -1.74 -8.53 -5.04
N VAL A 282 -1.50 -7.64 -4.08
CA VAL A 282 -0.21 -6.95 -3.91
C VAL A 282 0.26 -7.03 -2.47
N ASN A 283 -0.42 -6.35 -1.55
CA ASN A 283 0.04 -6.18 -0.18
C ASN A 283 -0.93 -6.68 0.89
N ASP A 284 -2.03 -7.32 0.50
CA ASP A 284 -3.14 -7.66 1.39
C ASP A 284 -3.55 -6.43 2.19
N SER A 285 -3.36 -6.41 3.52
CA SER A 285 -3.60 -5.27 4.39
C SER A 285 -2.31 -4.73 5.02
N TRP A 286 -1.14 -5.09 4.48
CA TRP A 286 0.16 -4.88 5.12
C TRP A 286 0.99 -3.82 4.42
N MET A 287 1.94 -3.26 5.16
CA MET A 287 2.98 -2.35 4.66
C MET A 287 4.18 -2.35 5.61
N THR A 288 5.38 -2.20 5.05
CA THR A 288 6.63 -2.00 5.78
C THR A 288 6.60 -0.73 6.64
N ASP A 289 7.28 -0.75 7.78
CA ASP A 289 7.41 0.41 8.67
C ASP A 289 8.25 1.51 8.01
N SER A 290 9.33 1.13 7.34
CA SER A 290 10.20 2.01 6.56
C SER A 290 9.46 2.70 5.41
N GLY A 291 8.55 1.99 4.73
CA GLY A 291 7.62 2.57 3.76
C GLY A 291 6.70 3.66 4.34
N ARG A 292 6.35 3.58 5.62
CA ARG A 292 5.51 4.58 6.30
C ARG A 292 6.26 5.86 6.63
N GLU A 293 7.59 5.84 6.64
CA GLU A 293 8.41 7.01 6.94
C GLU A 293 8.71 7.85 5.70
N LEU A 294 8.37 7.37 4.50
CA LEU A 294 8.70 8.04 3.24
C LEU A 294 8.14 9.47 3.14
N TYR A 295 7.02 9.79 3.80
CA TYR A 295 6.48 11.16 3.76
C TYR A 295 7.40 12.18 4.45
N LYS A 296 8.29 11.74 5.36
CA LYS A 296 9.25 12.63 6.03
C LYS A 296 10.19 13.30 5.02
N SER A 297 10.46 12.67 3.87
CA SER A 297 11.29 13.27 2.82
C SER A 297 10.66 14.53 2.21
N VAL A 298 9.33 14.65 2.20
CA VAL A 298 8.63 15.82 1.63
C VAL A 298 9.06 17.12 2.32
N ARG A 299 9.37 17.06 3.62
CA ARG A 299 9.86 18.19 4.42
C ARG A 299 11.32 18.06 4.84
N SER A 300 12.10 17.27 4.11
CA SER A 300 13.55 17.17 4.34
C SER A 300 14.23 18.51 4.13
N SER A 301 15.27 18.80 4.92
CA SER A 301 16.14 19.97 4.70
C SER A 301 16.88 19.92 3.37
N GLU A 302 17.06 18.73 2.79
CA GLU A 302 17.70 18.53 1.49
C GLU A 302 16.71 18.76 0.32
N ARG A 303 15.47 19.19 0.56
CA ARG A 303 14.48 19.42 -0.52
C ARG A 303 14.91 20.60 -1.40
N ILE A 304 14.96 20.38 -2.72
CA ILE A 304 15.20 21.44 -3.69
C ILE A 304 13.90 22.22 -3.93
N SER A 305 13.82 23.45 -3.41
CA SER A 305 12.64 24.33 -3.54
C SER A 305 12.75 25.37 -4.66
N SER A 306 13.95 25.60 -5.19
CA SER A 306 14.21 26.64 -6.19
C SER A 306 15.16 26.13 -7.27
N ALA A 307 14.94 26.58 -8.51
CA ALA A 307 15.82 26.24 -9.61
C ALA A 307 17.16 26.96 -9.50
N ARG A 308 18.20 26.42 -10.13
CA ARG A 308 19.53 27.05 -10.16
C ARG A 308 20.17 26.99 -11.53
N ILE A 309 20.94 28.03 -11.85
CA ILE A 309 21.87 28.08 -12.97
C ILE A 309 23.23 28.43 -12.39
N GLU A 310 24.25 27.59 -12.61
CA GLU A 310 25.63 27.83 -12.14
C GLU A 310 25.70 28.15 -10.63
N LYS A 311 24.87 27.46 -9.85
CA LYS A 311 24.68 27.60 -8.38
C LYS A 311 23.90 28.83 -7.92
N GLU A 312 23.53 29.75 -8.80
CA GLU A 312 22.67 30.88 -8.47
C GLU A 312 21.19 30.51 -8.56
N SER A 313 20.39 30.96 -7.59
CA SER A 313 18.94 30.68 -7.53
C SER A 313 18.19 31.44 -8.63
N THR A 314 17.22 30.79 -9.26
CA THR A 314 16.43 31.35 -10.36
C THR A 314 15.03 30.73 -10.43
N THR A 315 14.21 31.20 -11.38
CA THR A 315 12.87 30.65 -11.64
C THR A 315 12.94 29.35 -12.46
N SER A 316 11.95 28.49 -12.28
CA SER A 316 11.82 27.24 -13.05
C SER A 316 11.80 27.48 -14.56
N ASP A 317 11.17 28.59 -15.02
CA ASP A 317 11.11 28.95 -16.44
C ASP A 317 12.48 29.35 -17.00
N ALA A 318 13.26 30.17 -16.27
CA ALA A 318 14.60 30.57 -16.68
C ALA A 318 15.56 29.37 -16.72
N ALA A 319 15.50 28.50 -15.72
CA ALA A 319 16.28 27.26 -15.69
C ALA A 319 15.90 26.32 -16.84
N LEU A 320 14.61 26.17 -17.16
CA LEU A 320 14.14 25.39 -18.31
C LEU A 320 14.68 25.94 -19.63
N PHE A 321 14.61 27.25 -19.83
CA PHE A 321 15.14 27.88 -21.03
C PHE A 321 16.65 27.65 -21.17
N LYS A 322 17.41 27.86 -20.08
CA LYS A 322 18.85 27.60 -20.06
C LYS A 322 19.18 26.13 -20.30
N ALA A 323 18.42 25.20 -19.73
CA ALA A 323 18.58 23.77 -19.96
C ALA A 323 18.43 23.44 -21.45
N ILE A 324 17.37 23.91 -22.11
CA ILE A 324 17.14 23.69 -23.54
C ILE A 324 18.30 24.26 -24.37
N GLN A 325 18.74 25.49 -24.08
CA GLN A 325 19.87 26.11 -24.78
C GLN A 325 21.16 25.30 -24.66
N VAL A 326 21.45 24.83 -23.45
CA VAL A 326 22.67 24.07 -23.15
C VAL A 326 22.67 22.69 -23.81
N LEU A 327 21.49 22.10 -24.00
CA LEU A 327 21.29 20.76 -24.57
C LEU A 327 21.12 20.76 -26.10
N LYS A 328 20.61 21.85 -26.69
CA LYS A 328 20.31 21.91 -28.13
C LYS A 328 21.58 21.72 -28.98
N GLY A 329 21.50 20.90 -30.02
CA GLY A 329 22.61 20.62 -30.96
C GLY A 329 23.72 19.71 -30.40
N LYS A 330 23.55 19.15 -29.21
CA LYS A 330 24.54 18.27 -28.56
C LYS A 330 24.21 16.79 -28.69
N SER A 331 25.22 15.94 -28.51
CA SER A 331 25.08 14.49 -28.39
C SER A 331 24.68 14.14 -26.96
N LEU A 332 23.39 13.87 -26.76
CA LEU A 332 22.81 13.78 -25.43
C LEU A 332 22.94 12.38 -24.79
N GLY A 333 23.12 12.37 -23.47
CA GLY A 333 22.87 11.22 -22.61
C GLY A 333 21.68 11.49 -21.70
N VAL A 334 20.66 10.63 -21.73
CA VAL A 334 19.50 10.68 -20.85
C VAL A 334 19.64 9.63 -19.77
N ILE A 335 19.79 10.08 -18.52
CA ILE A 335 19.83 9.23 -17.33
C ILE A 335 18.44 9.32 -16.70
N GLY A 336 17.65 8.27 -16.90
CA GLY A 336 16.33 8.13 -16.29
C GLY A 336 16.40 7.52 -14.89
N SER A 337 15.28 7.54 -14.18
CA SER A 337 15.13 6.86 -12.89
C SER A 337 13.95 5.90 -12.87
N CYS A 338 14.15 4.74 -12.23
CA CYS A 338 13.08 3.81 -11.93
C CYS A 338 12.15 4.29 -10.79
N LYS A 339 12.45 5.45 -10.18
CA LYS A 339 11.56 6.14 -9.22
C LYS A 339 10.58 7.11 -9.88
N SER A 340 10.80 7.45 -11.16
CA SER A 340 9.89 8.28 -11.95
C SER A 340 8.60 7.55 -12.28
N SER A 341 7.51 8.31 -12.46
CA SER A 341 6.23 7.76 -12.91
C SER A 341 6.32 7.17 -14.32
N LEU A 342 5.37 6.31 -14.69
CA LEU A 342 5.30 5.70 -16.01
C LEU A 342 5.25 6.77 -17.11
N GLU A 343 4.51 7.85 -16.85
CA GLU A 343 4.31 8.98 -17.76
C GLU A 343 5.60 9.79 -17.92
N GLU A 344 6.33 10.04 -16.83
CA GLU A 344 7.65 10.67 -16.86
C GLU A 344 8.66 9.82 -17.64
N GLN A 345 8.70 8.52 -17.40
CA GLN A 345 9.58 7.59 -18.10
C GLN A 345 9.27 7.53 -19.60
N TYR A 346 8.01 7.61 -19.99
CA TYR A 346 7.60 7.70 -21.38
C TYR A 346 8.09 8.99 -22.05
N LEU A 347 7.90 10.14 -21.41
CA LEU A 347 8.40 11.42 -21.95
C LEU A 347 9.92 11.43 -22.08
N LEU A 348 10.65 10.87 -21.10
CA LEU A 348 12.11 10.68 -21.20
C LEU A 348 12.50 9.75 -22.35
N ALA A 349 11.75 8.67 -22.57
CA ALA A 349 11.96 7.78 -23.71
C ALA A 349 11.73 8.49 -25.05
N GLN A 350 10.75 9.40 -25.13
CA GLN A 350 10.50 10.22 -26.32
C GLN A 350 11.59 11.26 -26.55
N ILE A 351 12.06 11.95 -25.50
CA ILE A 351 13.24 12.84 -25.57
C ILE A 351 14.41 12.07 -26.16
N ALA A 352 14.74 10.90 -25.59
CA ALA A 352 15.86 10.12 -26.07
C ALA A 352 15.67 9.62 -27.51
N LYS A 353 14.47 9.18 -27.88
CA LYS A 353 14.17 8.70 -29.23
C LYS A 353 14.28 9.81 -30.27
N LYS A 354 13.66 10.97 -30.03
CA LYS A 354 13.60 12.08 -31.00
C LYS A 354 14.94 12.81 -31.14
N THR A 355 15.70 12.95 -30.05
CA THR A 355 17.05 13.55 -30.06
C THR A 355 18.16 12.54 -30.39
N LYS A 356 17.82 11.25 -30.60
CA LYS A 356 18.77 10.14 -30.75
C LYS A 356 19.76 10.01 -29.58
N ALA A 357 19.37 10.47 -28.39
CA ALA A 357 20.19 10.39 -27.19
C ALA A 357 20.46 8.95 -26.77
N LYS A 358 21.61 8.73 -26.15
CA LYS A 358 21.89 7.47 -25.45
C LYS A 358 21.09 7.43 -24.15
N ARG A 359 20.54 6.27 -23.82
CA ARG A 359 19.74 6.05 -22.61
C ARG A 359 20.55 5.28 -21.60
N PHE A 360 20.48 5.73 -20.35
CA PHE A 360 21.12 5.11 -19.22
C PHE A 360 20.11 5.02 -18.08
N LEU A 361 20.16 3.92 -17.35
CA LEU A 361 19.25 3.64 -16.24
C LEU A 361 20.05 2.87 -15.19
N ARG A 362 19.95 3.29 -13.94
CA ARG A 362 20.61 2.65 -12.79
C ARG A 362 19.61 1.80 -12.04
N GLY A 363 19.98 0.57 -11.72
CA GLY A 363 19.28 -0.28 -10.77
C GLY A 363 19.65 0.09 -9.34
N HIS A 364 18.68 0.06 -8.43
CA HIS A 364 18.92 0.21 -6.99
C HIS A 364 18.53 -1.09 -6.33
N PHE A 365 19.48 -1.78 -5.71
CA PHE A 365 19.28 -3.11 -5.16
C PHE A 365 19.60 -3.18 -3.67
N GLY A 366 18.91 -4.04 -2.95
CA GLY A 366 19.12 -4.28 -1.53
C GLY A 366 18.57 -5.64 -1.10
N GLU A 367 18.41 -5.83 0.21
CA GLU A 367 17.90 -7.07 0.77
C GLU A 367 16.39 -7.25 0.52
N ASP A 368 15.99 -8.49 0.24
CA ASP A 368 14.60 -8.90 0.10
C ASP A 368 14.15 -9.65 1.36
N ASP A 369 12.99 -9.31 1.90
CA ASP A 369 12.43 -9.95 3.11
C ASP A 369 11.44 -11.08 2.82
N GLY A 370 11.17 -11.38 1.55
CA GLY A 370 10.19 -12.40 1.15
C GLY A 370 8.73 -12.01 1.43
N ILE A 371 8.46 -10.75 1.77
CA ILE A 371 7.12 -10.23 2.02
C ILE A 371 6.89 -9.00 1.12
N LEU A 372 7.17 -7.79 1.59
CA LEU A 372 6.90 -6.52 0.89
C LEU A 372 8.12 -5.62 0.72
N LEU A 373 9.24 -5.91 1.38
CA LEU A 373 10.50 -5.20 1.14
C LEU A 373 11.27 -5.94 0.04
N SER A 374 11.11 -5.49 -1.21
CA SER A 374 11.69 -6.19 -2.35
C SER A 374 13.13 -5.78 -2.66
N ALA A 375 13.95 -6.70 -3.17
CA ALA A 375 15.34 -6.43 -3.54
C ALA A 375 15.53 -5.25 -4.49
N ASP A 376 14.65 -5.07 -5.49
CA ASP A 376 14.63 -3.85 -6.31
C ASP A 376 14.02 -2.70 -5.48
N ARG A 377 14.87 -1.72 -5.13
CA ARG A 377 14.54 -0.54 -4.32
C ARG A 377 13.89 0.58 -5.13
N THR A 378 13.28 0.24 -6.27
CA THR A 378 12.56 1.19 -7.10
C THR A 378 11.15 0.71 -7.45
N PRO A 379 10.13 1.59 -7.42
CA PRO A 379 8.75 1.19 -7.60
C PRO A 379 8.36 0.93 -9.06
N ASN A 380 9.17 1.36 -10.04
CA ASN A 380 8.71 1.47 -11.42
C ASN A 380 9.75 1.05 -12.48
N LEU A 381 10.62 0.08 -12.16
CA LEU A 381 11.52 -0.51 -13.16
C LEU A 381 10.73 -1.18 -14.31
N ARG A 382 9.59 -1.81 -14.00
CA ARG A 382 8.74 -2.45 -15.03
C ARG A 382 8.11 -1.41 -15.93
N GLY A 383 7.80 -0.22 -15.41
CA GLY A 383 7.41 0.93 -16.22
C GLY A 383 8.49 1.33 -17.24
N ALA A 384 9.76 1.29 -16.85
CA ALA A 384 10.87 1.65 -17.74
C ALA A 384 11.03 0.64 -18.89
N LEU A 385 10.68 -0.62 -18.66
CA LEU A 385 10.61 -1.67 -19.69
C LEU A 385 9.42 -1.46 -20.64
N ILE A 386 8.25 -1.14 -20.10
CA ILE A 386 7.01 -0.92 -20.85
C ILE A 386 7.12 0.30 -21.77
N THR A 387 7.61 1.42 -21.24
CA THR A 387 7.83 2.67 -21.99
C THR A 387 8.97 2.57 -23.00
N GLY A 388 9.79 1.52 -22.89
CA GLY A 388 10.98 1.31 -23.71
C GLY A 388 12.13 2.24 -23.35
N LEU A 389 12.09 2.90 -22.18
CA LEU A 389 13.22 3.67 -21.64
C LEU A 389 14.46 2.78 -21.47
N THR A 390 14.26 1.51 -21.09
CA THR A 390 15.27 0.46 -21.18
C THR A 390 14.76 -0.77 -21.93
N LYS A 391 15.68 -1.51 -22.54
CA LYS A 391 15.41 -2.83 -23.15
C LYS A 391 16.00 -3.97 -22.32
N THR A 392 16.95 -3.65 -21.45
CA THR A 392 17.71 -4.60 -20.65
C THR A 392 17.51 -4.30 -19.17
N TYR A 393 17.72 -5.32 -18.34
CA TYR A 393 17.74 -5.10 -16.90
C TYR A 393 18.94 -4.22 -16.51
N PRO A 394 18.74 -3.12 -15.77
CA PRO A 394 19.81 -2.19 -15.43
C PRO A 394 20.77 -2.78 -14.40
N LYS A 395 22.03 -2.33 -14.43
CA LYS A 395 23.04 -2.65 -13.41
C LYS A 395 23.02 -1.60 -12.29
N ASP A 396 23.67 -1.89 -11.18
CA ASP A 396 23.82 -1.01 -10.01
C ASP A 396 24.75 0.20 -10.24
N HIS A 397 25.38 0.29 -11.42
CA HIS A 397 26.35 1.31 -11.78
C HIS A 397 26.13 1.85 -13.20
N LEU A 398 26.70 3.03 -13.48
CA LEU A 398 26.59 3.71 -14.77
C LEU A 398 27.91 3.76 -15.57
N SER A 399 28.81 2.78 -15.43
CA SER A 399 30.07 2.73 -16.19
C SER A 399 29.93 2.85 -17.72
N ALA A 400 28.81 2.41 -18.30
CA ALA A 400 28.51 2.60 -19.72
C ALA A 400 28.34 4.09 -20.10
N LEU A 401 27.89 4.93 -19.16
CA LEU A 401 27.84 6.38 -19.32
C LEU A 401 29.26 6.96 -19.33
N SER A 402 30.13 6.59 -18.37
CA SER A 402 31.53 7.02 -18.34
C SER A 402 32.22 6.74 -19.68
N LEU A 403 32.09 5.51 -20.18
CA LEU A 403 32.67 5.10 -21.47
C LEU A 403 32.11 5.91 -22.65
N ALA A 404 30.82 6.27 -22.61
CA ALA A 404 30.21 7.07 -23.66
C ALA A 404 30.69 8.53 -23.65
N ILE A 405 30.96 9.09 -22.47
CA ILE A 405 31.53 10.43 -22.31
C ILE A 405 32.99 10.45 -22.77
N GLU A 406 33.81 9.48 -22.34
CA GLU A 406 35.21 9.33 -22.76
C GLU A 406 35.35 9.21 -24.28
N LYS A 407 34.48 8.42 -24.90
CA LYS A 407 34.43 8.25 -26.36
C LYS A 407 33.82 9.44 -27.11
N LYS A 408 33.49 10.54 -26.41
CA LYS A 408 32.83 11.74 -26.95
C LYS A 408 31.50 11.44 -27.67
N GLN A 409 30.86 10.33 -27.32
CA GLN A 409 29.54 9.94 -27.85
C GLN A 409 28.41 10.64 -27.09
N VAL A 410 28.72 11.18 -25.92
CA VAL A 410 27.85 12.02 -25.10
C VAL A 410 28.65 13.24 -24.69
N ASN A 411 28.13 14.44 -24.95
CA ASN A 411 28.77 15.71 -24.60
C ASN A 411 27.84 16.69 -23.85
N ALA A 412 26.63 16.26 -23.48
CA ALA A 412 25.78 16.86 -22.46
C ALA A 412 24.79 15.82 -21.92
N ILE A 413 24.38 15.95 -20.66
CA ILE A 413 23.50 14.99 -20.01
C ILE A 413 22.29 15.61 -19.31
N ILE A 414 21.18 14.87 -19.36
CA ILE A 414 19.97 15.11 -18.57
C ILE A 414 19.89 14.01 -17.52
N VAL A 415 19.80 14.38 -16.25
CA VAL A 415 19.76 13.44 -15.12
C VAL A 415 18.48 13.65 -14.33
N VAL A 416 17.69 12.59 -14.17
CA VAL A 416 16.46 12.64 -13.37
C VAL A 416 16.67 11.90 -12.05
N GLY A 417 16.80 12.63 -10.96
CA GLY A 417 16.78 12.11 -9.58
C GLY A 417 17.93 11.18 -9.18
N GLU A 418 18.91 10.94 -10.05
CA GLU A 418 20.03 10.03 -9.79
C GLU A 418 21.30 10.75 -9.29
N ASP A 419 22.00 10.11 -8.37
CA ASP A 419 23.34 10.52 -7.93
C ASP A 419 24.40 9.80 -8.78
N LEU A 420 25.12 10.55 -9.62
CA LEU A 420 26.06 9.98 -10.59
C LEU A 420 27.37 9.53 -9.95
N LEU A 421 27.83 10.20 -8.88
CA LEU A 421 29.04 9.77 -8.17
C LEU A 421 28.78 8.47 -7.41
N ASP A 422 27.63 8.37 -6.75
CA ASP A 422 27.17 7.12 -6.11
C ASP A 422 26.94 6.00 -7.15
N SER A 423 26.62 6.38 -8.40
CA SER A 423 26.52 5.45 -9.54
C SER A 423 27.87 5.06 -10.15
N LYS A 424 28.99 5.44 -9.52
CA LYS A 424 30.38 5.15 -9.95
C LYS A 424 30.74 5.80 -11.30
N VAL A 425 30.22 6.99 -11.57
CA VAL A 425 30.64 7.84 -12.71
C VAL A 425 31.75 8.78 -12.26
N ASP A 426 32.82 8.87 -13.03
CA ASP A 426 33.98 9.71 -12.68
C ASP A 426 33.61 11.20 -12.67
N GLN A 427 33.92 11.87 -11.56
CA GLN A 427 33.70 13.29 -11.37
C GLN A 427 34.44 14.15 -12.42
N ALA A 428 35.66 13.75 -12.80
CA ALA A 428 36.45 14.50 -13.79
C ALA A 428 35.76 14.52 -15.16
N LEU A 429 35.07 13.44 -15.54
CA LEU A 429 34.29 13.39 -16.77
C LEU A 429 33.06 14.29 -16.70
N LEU A 430 32.38 14.32 -15.54
CA LEU A 430 31.18 15.12 -15.33
C LEU A 430 31.47 16.63 -15.35
N SER A 431 32.61 17.07 -14.83
CA SER A 431 33.01 18.49 -14.87
C SER A 431 33.28 19.03 -16.28
N ASN A 432 33.55 18.15 -17.25
CA ASN A 432 33.88 18.53 -18.63
C ASN A 432 32.65 18.67 -19.54
N ILE A 433 31.46 18.29 -19.06
CA ILE A 433 30.24 18.34 -19.86
C ILE A 433 29.12 19.06 -19.10
N PRO A 434 28.18 19.70 -19.80
CA PRO A 434 27.00 20.25 -19.17
C PRO A 434 26.11 19.16 -18.57
N VAL A 435 25.69 19.39 -17.32
CA VAL A 435 24.76 18.53 -16.58
C VAL A 435 23.51 19.32 -16.26
N VAL A 436 22.36 18.84 -16.75
CA VAL A 436 21.03 19.32 -16.36
C VAL A 436 20.42 18.30 -15.40
N PHE A 437 20.23 18.68 -14.14
CA PHE A 437 19.65 17.84 -13.11
C PHE A 437 18.18 18.22 -12.87
N ILE A 438 17.30 17.22 -12.86
CA ILE A 438 15.89 17.35 -12.50
C ILE A 438 15.67 16.44 -11.30
N GLY A 439 15.25 16.96 -10.15
CA GLY A 439 15.13 16.13 -8.96
C GLY A 439 14.44 16.80 -7.80
N THR A 440 14.16 16.01 -6.76
CA THR A 440 13.42 16.48 -5.59
C THR A 440 14.35 16.88 -4.45
N HIS A 441 15.49 16.21 -4.30
CA HIS A 441 16.42 16.40 -3.19
C HIS A 441 17.82 16.68 -3.70
N GLU A 442 18.59 17.43 -2.91
CA GLU A 442 20.01 17.63 -3.14
C GLU A 442 20.78 16.31 -3.06
N ASN A 443 21.74 16.16 -3.94
CA ASN A 443 22.71 15.08 -3.95
C ASN A 443 24.02 15.58 -4.57
N SER A 444 24.99 14.69 -4.79
CA SER A 444 26.27 15.11 -5.34
C SER A 444 26.15 15.61 -6.79
N THR A 445 25.23 15.06 -7.59
CA THR A 445 24.96 15.51 -8.96
C THR A 445 24.37 16.92 -8.98
N SER A 446 23.34 17.19 -8.19
CA SER A 446 22.64 18.49 -8.17
C SER A 446 23.55 19.64 -7.74
N ARG A 447 24.51 19.37 -6.84
CA ARG A 447 25.50 20.36 -6.37
C ARG A 447 26.53 20.72 -7.44
N ASN A 448 26.80 19.82 -8.37
CA ASN A 448 27.77 19.99 -9.46
C ASN A 448 27.11 20.30 -10.83
N ALA A 449 25.77 20.26 -10.90
CA ALA A 449 25.05 20.48 -12.15
C ALA A 449 25.11 21.94 -12.61
N GLN A 450 25.19 22.16 -13.92
CA GLN A 450 25.13 23.51 -14.51
C GLN A 450 23.72 24.09 -14.37
N VAL A 451 22.69 23.25 -14.52
CA VAL A 451 21.29 23.65 -14.33
C VAL A 451 20.61 22.64 -13.41
N VAL A 452 19.90 23.15 -12.40
CA VAL A 452 19.09 22.36 -11.47
C VAL A 452 17.65 22.81 -11.60
N ILE A 453 16.75 21.87 -11.88
CA ILE A 453 15.32 22.09 -11.98
C ILE A 453 14.62 21.28 -10.88
N PRO A 454 13.97 21.93 -9.90
CA PRO A 454 13.23 21.21 -8.88
C PRO A 454 12.05 20.49 -9.52
N SER A 455 11.76 19.30 -9.02
CA SER A 455 10.60 18.49 -9.39
C SER A 455 9.73 18.18 -8.18
N LEU A 456 8.59 17.51 -8.38
CA LEU A 456 7.64 17.18 -7.33
C LEU A 456 7.82 15.74 -6.82
N THR A 457 7.65 15.54 -5.51
CA THR A 457 7.62 14.20 -4.91
C THR A 457 6.33 13.46 -5.32
N VAL A 458 6.27 12.14 -5.09
CA VAL A 458 5.07 11.34 -5.36
C VAL A 458 3.81 11.84 -4.63
N PHE A 459 4.00 12.49 -3.48
CA PHE A 459 2.89 13.00 -2.68
C PHE A 459 2.41 14.37 -3.18
N GLU A 460 3.18 15.02 -4.04
CA GLU A 460 2.91 16.36 -4.59
C GLU A 460 2.40 16.32 -6.04
N LYS A 461 2.35 15.14 -6.66
CA LYS A 461 1.87 14.93 -8.03
C LYS A 461 1.02 13.68 -8.15
N SER A 462 0.44 13.46 -9.33
CA SER A 462 -0.28 12.23 -9.67
C SER A 462 0.43 11.51 -10.81
N GLY A 463 0.32 10.19 -10.86
CA GLY A 463 0.95 9.37 -11.90
C GLY A 463 0.70 7.88 -11.69
N THR A 464 1.46 7.07 -12.42
CA THR A 464 1.34 5.61 -12.39
C THR A 464 2.67 4.94 -12.11
N PHE A 465 2.64 3.86 -11.32
CA PHE A 465 3.74 2.90 -11.23
C PHE A 465 3.32 1.51 -11.69
N VAL A 466 4.28 0.72 -12.14
CA VAL A 466 4.13 -0.70 -12.47
C VAL A 466 5.07 -1.51 -11.58
N ASN A 467 4.48 -2.28 -10.67
CA ASN A 467 5.22 -3.02 -9.65
C ASN A 467 5.86 -4.31 -10.20
N ARG A 468 6.49 -5.10 -9.31
CA ARG A 468 7.17 -6.37 -9.62
C ARG A 468 6.26 -7.42 -10.26
N GLY A 469 4.97 -7.41 -9.93
CA GLY A 469 3.94 -8.29 -10.49
C GLY A 469 3.31 -7.77 -11.77
N PHE A 470 3.84 -6.70 -12.38
CA PHE A 470 3.25 -6.03 -13.54
C PHE A 470 1.84 -5.45 -13.30
N PHE A 471 1.48 -5.17 -12.05
CA PHE A 471 0.28 -4.39 -11.76
C PHE A 471 0.55 -2.91 -11.99
N ALA A 472 -0.20 -2.31 -12.92
CA ALA A 472 -0.28 -0.86 -13.06
C ALA A 472 -1.17 -0.27 -11.96
N GLN A 473 -0.66 0.75 -11.27
CA GLN A 473 -1.26 1.34 -10.09
C GLN A 473 -1.14 2.86 -10.13
N ALA A 474 -2.27 3.57 -10.04
CA ALA A 474 -2.27 5.03 -9.99
C ALA A 474 -2.10 5.54 -8.55
N PHE A 475 -1.34 6.63 -8.40
CA PHE A 475 -1.27 7.42 -7.17
C PHE A 475 -1.80 8.84 -7.43
N LYS A 476 -2.33 9.46 -6.37
CA LYS A 476 -2.90 10.81 -6.41
C LYS A 476 -2.01 11.80 -5.66
N GLN A 477 -2.07 13.05 -6.08
CA GLN A 477 -1.52 14.17 -5.32
C GLN A 477 -2.23 14.25 -3.96
N VAL A 478 -1.42 14.31 -2.89
CA VAL A 478 -1.87 14.35 -1.49
C VAL A 478 -1.75 15.75 -0.91
N VAL A 479 -0.66 16.45 -1.23
CA VAL A 479 -0.34 17.80 -0.76
C VAL A 479 0.08 18.68 -1.95
N PRO A 480 -0.06 20.02 -1.87
CA PRO A 480 0.52 20.91 -2.87
C PRO A 480 2.05 20.82 -2.87
N GLY A 481 2.65 20.99 -4.04
CA GLY A 481 4.10 21.13 -4.16
C GLY A 481 4.61 22.50 -3.70
N PRO A 482 5.93 22.68 -3.56
CA PRO A 482 6.52 23.97 -3.22
C PRO A 482 6.17 25.04 -4.27
N ALA A 483 5.99 26.28 -3.82
CA ALA A 483 5.64 27.39 -4.71
C ALA A 483 6.71 27.59 -5.81
N GLY A 484 6.26 27.77 -7.06
CA GLY A 484 7.15 27.96 -8.22
C GLY A 484 7.78 26.70 -8.79
N VAL A 485 7.60 25.53 -8.16
CA VAL A 485 8.04 24.23 -8.70
C VAL A 485 7.01 23.73 -9.70
N LEU A 486 7.46 23.35 -10.89
CA LEU A 486 6.60 22.85 -11.95
C LEU A 486 6.42 21.32 -11.84
N PRO A 487 5.26 20.77 -12.25
CA PRO A 487 5.09 19.33 -12.38
C PRO A 487 6.07 18.73 -13.38
N ASP A 488 6.57 17.53 -13.09
CA ASP A 488 7.55 16.82 -13.92
C ASP A 488 7.10 16.66 -15.38
N LEU A 489 5.81 16.38 -15.62
CA LEU A 489 5.26 16.28 -16.98
C LEU A 489 5.43 17.60 -17.75
N ASN A 490 5.22 18.75 -17.08
CA ASN A 490 5.42 20.05 -17.70
C ASN A 490 6.90 20.31 -17.99
N ILE A 491 7.79 19.95 -17.06
CA ILE A 491 9.25 20.09 -17.22
C ILE A 491 9.72 19.27 -18.43
N LEU A 492 9.38 17.99 -18.49
CA LEU A 492 9.82 17.07 -19.52
C LEU A 492 9.22 17.41 -20.89
N THR A 493 7.93 17.75 -20.96
CA THR A 493 7.29 18.15 -22.22
C THR A 493 7.88 19.45 -22.77
N ARG A 494 8.18 20.44 -21.92
CA ARG A 494 8.84 21.68 -22.37
C ARG A 494 10.25 21.44 -22.88
N ILE A 495 11.02 20.57 -22.21
CA ILE A 495 12.35 20.16 -22.71
C ILE A 495 12.22 19.44 -24.05
N LEU A 496 11.28 18.50 -24.17
CA LEU A 496 11.03 17.76 -25.41
C LEU A 496 10.69 18.68 -26.59
N ASN A 497 9.71 19.56 -26.40
CA ASN A 497 9.27 20.50 -27.43
C ASN A 497 10.31 21.59 -27.73
N GLY A 498 11.18 21.93 -26.77
CA GLY A 498 12.28 22.88 -26.99
C GLY A 498 13.48 22.30 -27.73
N LEU A 499 13.71 20.98 -27.63
CA LEU A 499 14.83 20.30 -28.26
C LEU A 499 14.53 19.79 -29.68
N VAL A 500 13.25 19.56 -30.00
CA VAL A 500 12.84 18.95 -31.26
C VAL A 500 11.89 19.89 -31.99
N GLU A 501 12.25 20.29 -33.20
CA GLU A 501 11.39 21.09 -34.08
C GLU A 501 10.11 20.31 -34.46
N ASP A 502 8.98 20.99 -34.56
CA ASP A 502 7.64 20.43 -34.85
C ASP A 502 7.12 19.39 -33.83
N SER A 503 7.62 19.46 -32.60
CA SER A 503 7.19 18.62 -31.48
C SER A 503 6.04 19.27 -30.69
N GLU A 504 4.84 18.70 -30.76
CA GLU A 504 3.66 19.15 -29.99
C GLU A 504 3.20 18.10 -28.96
N HIS A 505 4.11 17.65 -28.09
CA HIS A 505 3.68 16.81 -26.97
C HIS A 505 2.95 17.64 -25.92
N SER A 506 1.99 17.01 -25.25
CA SER A 506 1.22 17.61 -24.16
C SER A 506 1.72 17.13 -22.80
N ALA A 507 1.56 17.98 -21.79
CA ALA A 507 1.78 17.59 -20.39
C ALA A 507 0.51 16.97 -19.75
N ASN A 508 -0.60 16.86 -20.50
CA ASN A 508 -1.82 16.27 -20.01
C ASN A 508 -1.68 14.75 -19.89
N ILE A 509 -1.88 14.24 -18.67
CA ILE A 509 -1.71 12.81 -18.36
C ILE A 509 -2.58 11.89 -19.22
N ASN A 510 -3.83 12.28 -19.53
CA ASN A 510 -4.71 11.43 -20.34
C ASN A 510 -4.22 11.35 -21.79
N GLN A 511 -3.73 12.47 -22.35
CA GLN A 511 -3.16 12.48 -23.69
C GLN A 511 -1.87 11.65 -23.77
N ILE A 512 -1.01 11.72 -22.74
CA ILE A 512 0.18 10.85 -22.65
C ILE A 512 -0.22 9.37 -22.64
N TRP A 513 -1.28 9.01 -21.91
CA TRP A 513 -1.81 7.64 -21.92
C TRP A 513 -2.35 7.21 -23.29
N GLU A 514 -3.05 8.08 -24.00
CA GLU A 514 -3.47 7.83 -25.38
C GLU A 514 -2.29 7.62 -26.34
N GLU A 515 -1.22 8.39 -26.18
CA GLU A 515 -0.01 8.18 -26.97
C GLU A 515 0.65 6.82 -26.66
N MET A 516 0.78 6.48 -25.38
CA MET A 516 1.36 5.20 -24.93
C MET A 516 0.56 3.98 -25.41
N SER A 517 -0.77 4.09 -25.48
CA SER A 517 -1.64 3.01 -25.94
C SER A 517 -1.57 2.81 -27.46
N ARG A 518 -1.33 3.88 -28.23
CA ARG A 518 -1.15 3.84 -29.70
C ARG A 518 0.18 3.22 -30.15
N VAL A 519 1.16 3.08 -29.26
CA VAL A 519 2.45 2.43 -29.60
C VAL A 519 2.20 0.98 -30.04
N ARG A 520 2.80 0.58 -31.18
CA ARG A 520 2.68 -0.78 -31.71
C ARG A 520 3.12 -1.80 -30.67
N ASN A 521 2.27 -2.80 -30.41
CA ASN A 521 2.46 -3.84 -29.40
C ASN A 521 2.57 -3.33 -27.95
N SER A 522 1.99 -2.17 -27.65
CA SER A 522 1.86 -1.67 -26.28
C SER A 522 0.99 -2.61 -25.44
N VAL A 523 1.47 -2.93 -24.23
CA VAL A 523 0.69 -3.66 -23.22
C VAL A 523 -0.39 -2.79 -22.56
N LEU A 524 -0.44 -1.50 -22.93
CA LEU A 524 -1.37 -0.50 -22.38
C LEU A 524 -2.55 -0.18 -23.32
N LYS A 525 -2.73 -0.93 -24.42
CA LYS A 525 -3.74 -0.64 -25.46
C LYS A 525 -5.17 -0.44 -24.95
N GLU A 526 -5.56 -1.21 -23.95
CA GLU A 526 -6.92 -1.22 -23.38
C GLU A 526 -6.99 -0.61 -21.98
N VAL A 527 -5.90 0.02 -21.54
CA VAL A 527 -5.75 0.58 -20.19
C VAL A 527 -5.73 2.09 -20.27
N SER A 528 -6.58 2.73 -19.47
CA SER A 528 -6.64 4.18 -19.31
C SER A 528 -6.32 4.60 -17.89
N PHE A 529 -5.79 5.81 -17.72
CA PHE A 529 -5.53 6.38 -16.41
C PHE A 529 -6.81 6.46 -15.53
N SER A 530 -7.97 6.72 -16.15
CA SER A 530 -9.26 6.77 -15.46
C SER A 530 -9.68 5.42 -14.86
N GLN A 531 -9.34 4.30 -15.51
CA GLN A 531 -9.56 2.96 -14.95
C GLN A 531 -8.62 2.71 -13.78
N LEU A 532 -7.34 3.09 -13.91
CA LEU A 532 -6.32 2.90 -12.86
C LEU A 532 -6.62 3.67 -11.57
N LYS A 533 -7.34 4.78 -11.66
CA LYS A 533 -7.84 5.52 -10.47
C LYS A 533 -8.84 4.71 -9.65
N LYS A 534 -9.50 3.71 -10.23
CA LYS A 534 -10.50 2.86 -9.56
C LYS A 534 -9.87 1.58 -9.01
N ALA A 535 -9.03 0.92 -9.79
CA ALA A 535 -8.42 -0.35 -9.41
C ALA A 535 -7.06 -0.56 -10.10
N SER A 536 -6.22 -1.39 -9.49
CA SER A 536 -4.99 -1.88 -10.09
C SER A 536 -5.30 -2.79 -11.28
N VAL A 537 -4.50 -2.73 -12.34
CA VAL A 537 -4.70 -3.55 -13.55
C VAL A 537 -3.46 -4.40 -13.79
N LEU A 538 -3.64 -5.72 -13.93
CA LEU A 538 -2.56 -6.63 -14.29
C LEU A 538 -2.20 -6.46 -15.77
N LEU A 539 -0.93 -6.16 -16.05
CA LEU A 539 -0.42 -6.06 -17.41
C LEU A 539 0.24 -7.37 -17.86
N ASN A 540 0.23 -7.63 -19.16
CA ASN A 540 0.93 -8.78 -19.72
C ASN A 540 2.45 -8.56 -19.72
N GLY A 541 3.14 -9.10 -18.71
CA GLY A 541 4.59 -9.04 -18.55
C GLY A 541 5.39 -10.11 -19.29
N SER A 542 4.74 -11.05 -20.02
CA SER A 542 5.38 -12.25 -20.60
C SER A 542 6.62 -11.95 -21.45
N LYS A 543 6.62 -10.83 -22.18
CA LYS A 543 7.73 -10.36 -23.01
C LYS A 543 9.06 -10.18 -22.25
N TRP A 544 9.00 -9.94 -20.94
CA TRP A 544 10.16 -9.65 -20.10
C TRP A 544 10.46 -10.77 -19.10
N SER A 545 9.78 -11.90 -19.17
CA SER A 545 9.90 -13.03 -18.23
C SER A 545 11.32 -13.60 -18.10
N GLU A 546 12.10 -13.54 -19.19
CA GLU A 546 13.49 -14.01 -19.27
C GLU A 546 14.52 -12.99 -18.75
N LEU A 547 14.10 -11.79 -18.31
CA LEU A 547 15.02 -10.83 -17.72
C LEU A 547 15.44 -11.27 -16.30
N PRO A 548 16.69 -10.99 -15.89
CA PRO A 548 17.22 -11.40 -14.59
C PRO A 548 16.71 -10.48 -13.47
N PHE A 549 15.42 -10.56 -13.16
CA PHE A 549 14.82 -9.88 -12.01
C PHE A 549 15.46 -10.38 -10.72
N VAL A 550 15.89 -9.45 -9.85
CA VAL A 550 16.64 -9.77 -8.61
C VAL A 550 15.73 -10.21 -7.46
N GLU A 551 14.42 -10.05 -7.61
CA GLU A 551 13.43 -10.37 -6.59
C GLU A 551 13.30 -11.87 -6.32
N LYS A 552 13.13 -12.21 -5.04
CA LYS A 552 12.83 -13.58 -4.59
C LYS A 552 11.32 -13.82 -4.60
N ASP A 553 10.93 -15.08 -4.38
CA ASP A 553 9.53 -15.41 -4.06
C ASP A 553 9.11 -14.63 -2.82
N ALA A 554 7.95 -13.97 -2.91
CA ALA A 554 7.47 -13.05 -1.88
C ALA A 554 5.93 -13.02 -1.84
N LEU A 555 5.36 -12.22 -0.93
CA LEU A 555 3.91 -12.08 -0.84
C LEU A 555 3.31 -11.66 -2.21
N HIS A 556 2.37 -12.47 -2.70
CA HIS A 556 1.71 -12.34 -4.01
C HIS A 556 2.65 -12.23 -5.22
N TYR A 557 3.88 -12.74 -5.12
CA TYR A 557 4.87 -12.71 -6.19
C TYR A 557 5.69 -14.00 -6.25
N GLN A 558 5.78 -14.60 -7.44
CA GLN A 558 6.63 -15.76 -7.71
C GLN A 558 7.71 -15.36 -8.71
N SER A 559 8.97 -15.60 -8.34
CA SER A 559 10.11 -15.39 -9.23
C SER A 559 10.09 -16.42 -10.37
N SER A 560 10.41 -16.01 -11.59
CA SER A 560 10.38 -16.84 -12.81
C SER A 560 11.52 -17.87 -12.89
N GLY A 561 11.84 -18.56 -11.78
CA GLY A 561 12.94 -19.52 -11.67
C GLY A 561 12.59 -20.88 -11.04
N LYS A 562 11.33 -21.15 -10.67
CA LYS A 562 10.92 -22.45 -10.11
C LYS A 562 9.53 -22.92 -10.59
N ILE A 563 9.35 -23.06 -11.90
CA ILE A 563 8.40 -24.07 -12.39
C ILE A 563 9.12 -25.42 -12.28
N LYS A 564 9.12 -26.04 -11.09
CA LYS A 564 9.27 -27.50 -11.03
C LYS A 564 8.01 -28.06 -11.68
N VAL A 565 8.13 -28.45 -12.94
CA VAL A 565 7.20 -29.37 -13.59
C VAL A 565 7.12 -30.60 -12.67
N LYS A 566 6.06 -30.69 -11.87
CA LYS A 566 5.65 -31.96 -11.29
C LYS A 566 4.95 -32.71 -12.41
N GLY A 567 5.66 -33.69 -12.97
CA GLY A 567 5.04 -34.75 -13.78
C GLY A 567 4.14 -35.64 -12.93
#